data_AF-A0A5N5Z7E6-F1
#
_entry.id   AF-A0A5N5Z7E6-F1
#
_cell.length_a   1.000
_cell.length_b   1.000
_cell.length_c   1.000
_cell.angle_alpha   90.00
_cell.angle_beta   90.00
_cell.angle_gamma   90.00
#
_symmetry.space_group_name_H-M   'P 1'
#
loop_
_entity.id
_entity.type
_entity.pdbx_description
1 polymer ?
#
loop_
_entity_poly.entity_id
_entity_poly.type
_entity_poly.pdbx_seq_one_letter_code
_entity_poly.pdbx_strand_id
1 'polypeptide(L)'
;MRFIKILLIIAALILMGAVLYVVIVELPKVQISQVQNELFIYLSLAFSSAFLAFLYHIKSFRFYRGKEKRNIHKNVRKIFWVGTICFSAFLLYITGSGLYNMIRFIEYGYNSKDILFLFMFAIPGFLGFLEASILKKRIRRLRTEDDVIGEIDTIGKEQD
;
A
#
# COMPACT_ATOMS: atom_id res chain seq x y z
N MET A 1 3.03 14.76 -0.05
CA MET A 1 3.49 13.42 0.40
C MET A 1 2.92 12.97 1.75
N ARG A 2 2.92 13.80 2.81
CA ARG A 2 2.34 13.39 4.11
C ARG A 2 0.84 13.07 4.00
N PHE A 3 0.07 13.91 3.30
CA PHE A 3 -1.34 13.68 3.02
C PHE A 3 -1.60 12.34 2.32
N ILE A 4 -0.85 12.06 1.23
CA ILE A 4 -0.96 10.79 0.49
C ILE A 4 -0.73 9.58 1.41
N LYS A 5 0.26 9.63 2.31
CA LYS A 5 0.48 8.54 3.27
C LYS A 5 -0.65 8.35 4.25
N ILE A 6 -1.20 9.44 4.77
CA ILE A 6 -2.35 9.37 5.69
C ILE A 6 -3.53 8.71 4.97
N LEU A 7 -3.79 9.11 3.72
CA LEU A 7 -4.84 8.51 2.88
C LEU A 7 -4.60 7.01 2.66
N LEU A 8 -3.36 6.61 2.34
CA LEU A 8 -3.02 5.19 2.14
C LEU A 8 -3.10 4.36 3.43
N ILE A 9 -2.76 4.95 4.59
CA ILE A 9 -2.96 4.32 5.90
C ILE A 9 -4.44 4.11 6.17
N ILE A 10 -5.27 5.13 5.95
CA ILE A 10 -6.72 5.04 6.13
C ILE A 10 -7.29 3.97 5.19
N ALA A 11 -6.87 3.93 3.92
CA ALA A 11 -7.32 2.91 2.97
C ALA A 11 -6.95 1.49 3.42
N ALA A 12 -5.73 1.27 3.93
CA ALA A 12 -5.33 -0.02 4.48
C ALA A 12 -6.17 -0.42 5.71
N LEU A 13 -6.46 0.53 6.60
CA LEU A 13 -7.31 0.30 7.77
C LEU A 13 -8.76 -0.03 7.38
N ILE A 14 -9.33 0.67 6.40
CA ILE A 14 -10.67 0.38 5.86
C ILE A 14 -10.72 -1.04 5.31
N LEU A 15 -9.72 -1.46 4.51
CA LEU A 15 -9.70 -2.82 3.97
C LEU A 15 -9.57 -3.87 5.08
N MET A 16 -8.68 -3.65 6.05
CA MET A 16 -8.54 -4.55 7.20
C MET A 16 -9.86 -4.68 7.97
N GLY A 17 -10.55 -3.56 8.22
CA GLY A 17 -11.86 -3.54 8.86
C GLY A 17 -12.93 -4.29 8.05
N ALA A 18 -12.96 -4.10 6.73
CA ALA A 18 -13.87 -4.81 5.84
C ALA A 18 -13.63 -6.33 5.85
N VAL A 19 -12.36 -6.76 5.81
CA VAL A 19 -12.02 -8.18 5.91
C VAL A 19 -12.47 -8.77 7.26
N LEU A 20 -12.19 -8.08 8.36
CA LEU A 20 -12.62 -8.51 9.69
C LEU A 20 -14.15 -8.60 9.79
N TYR A 21 -14.86 -7.63 9.23
CA TYR A 21 -16.33 -7.64 9.17
C TYR A 21 -16.85 -8.87 8.42
N VAL A 22 -16.31 -9.16 7.23
CA VAL A 22 -16.71 -10.34 6.45
C VAL A 22 -16.45 -11.63 7.22
N VAL A 23 -15.28 -11.75 7.86
CA VAL A 23 -14.90 -12.96 8.61
C VAL A 23 -15.76 -13.18 9.86
N ILE A 24 -16.03 -12.12 10.62
CA ILE A 24 -16.71 -12.23 11.92
C ILE A 24 -18.23 -12.24 11.76
N VAL A 25 -18.78 -11.48 10.80
CA VAL A 25 -20.22 -11.23 10.70
C VAL A 25 -20.87 -12.02 9.57
N GLU A 26 -20.28 -12.03 8.38
CA GLU A 26 -20.93 -12.58 7.19
C GLU A 26 -20.65 -14.07 7.01
N LEU A 27 -19.41 -14.51 7.16
CA LEU A 27 -19.02 -15.91 6.98
C LEU A 27 -19.77 -16.91 7.88
N PRO A 28 -20.04 -16.62 9.17
CA PRO A 28 -20.81 -17.54 10.02
C PRO A 28 -22.26 -17.76 9.56
N LYS A 29 -22.81 -16.86 8.73
CA LYS A 29 -24.19 -16.95 8.23
C LYS A 29 -24.32 -17.88 7.02
N VAL A 30 -23.22 -18.23 6.35
CA VAL A 30 -23.22 -18.98 5.09
C VAL A 30 -22.78 -20.42 5.33
N GLN A 31 -23.70 -21.40 5.23
CA GLN A 31 -23.42 -22.83 5.37
C GLN A 31 -23.01 -23.49 4.04
N ILE A 32 -21.76 -23.33 3.58
CA ILE A 32 -21.24 -24.11 2.43
C ILE A 32 -19.74 -24.41 2.61
N SER A 33 -19.35 -25.68 2.69
CA SER A 33 -18.10 -26.16 3.29
C SER A 33 -16.82 -26.09 2.44
N GLN A 34 -16.90 -25.96 1.11
CA GLN A 34 -15.70 -25.87 0.26
C GLN A 34 -15.35 -24.45 -0.19
N VAL A 35 -16.36 -23.62 -0.52
CA VAL A 35 -16.17 -22.21 -0.90
C VAL A 35 -15.55 -21.39 0.24
N GLN A 36 -15.79 -21.79 1.48
CA GLN A 36 -15.25 -21.13 2.67
C GLN A 36 -13.72 -21.15 2.72
N ASN A 37 -13.05 -22.26 2.40
CA ASN A 37 -11.60 -22.37 2.57
C ASN A 37 -10.82 -21.47 1.60
N GLU A 38 -11.21 -21.46 0.32
CA GLU A 38 -10.60 -20.57 -0.67
C GLU A 38 -10.82 -19.09 -0.30
N LEU A 39 -12.04 -18.75 0.13
CA LEU A 39 -12.36 -17.40 0.58
C LEU A 39 -11.52 -17.00 1.80
N PHE A 40 -11.33 -17.89 2.76
CA PHE A 40 -10.47 -17.65 3.92
C PHE A 40 -9.01 -17.38 3.52
N ILE A 41 -8.48 -18.11 2.52
CA ILE A 41 -7.13 -17.88 2.00
C ILE A 41 -7.04 -16.49 1.36
N TYR A 42 -7.98 -16.13 0.49
CA TYR A 42 -7.99 -14.82 -0.15
C TYR A 42 -8.13 -13.66 0.85
N LEU A 43 -9.02 -13.80 1.85
CA LEU A 43 -9.21 -12.81 2.90
C LEU A 43 -7.96 -12.70 3.80
N SER A 44 -7.30 -13.82 4.11
CA SER A 44 -6.05 -13.82 4.87
C SER A 44 -4.90 -13.15 4.13
N LEU A 45 -4.79 -13.36 2.82
CA LEU A 45 -3.82 -12.68 1.95
C LEU A 45 -4.12 -11.18 1.83
N ALA A 46 -5.40 -10.80 1.68
CA ALA A 46 -5.83 -9.41 1.66
C ALA A 46 -5.49 -8.70 2.98
N PHE A 47 -5.77 -9.34 4.12
CA PHE A 47 -5.44 -8.80 5.44
C PHE A 47 -3.93 -8.66 5.65
N SER A 48 -3.16 -9.71 5.33
CA SER A 48 -1.70 -9.72 5.50
C SER A 48 -1.02 -8.65 4.65
N SER A 49 -1.45 -8.51 3.39
CA SER A 49 -0.92 -7.47 2.48
C SER A 49 -1.29 -6.06 2.97
N ALA A 50 -2.53 -5.84 3.43
CA ALA A 50 -2.96 -4.57 4.02
C ALA A 50 -2.16 -4.21 5.26
N PHE A 51 -1.91 -5.17 6.14
CA PHE A 51 -1.12 -4.98 7.36
C PHE A 51 0.34 -4.62 7.02
N LEU A 52 0.95 -5.32 6.05
CA LEU A 52 2.30 -4.99 5.58
C LEU A 52 2.34 -3.58 4.95
N ALA A 53 1.33 -3.19 4.17
CA ALA A 53 1.23 -1.87 3.58
C ALA A 53 1.07 -0.77 4.65
N PHE A 54 0.25 -1.02 5.68
CA PHE A 54 0.12 -0.14 6.84
C PHE A 54 1.47 0.08 7.55
N LEU A 55 2.17 -1.00 7.89
CA LEU A 55 3.49 -0.93 8.51
C LEU A 55 4.51 -0.23 7.62
N TYR A 56 4.46 -0.48 6.32
CA TYR A 56 5.29 0.20 5.34
C TYR A 56 5.05 1.71 5.37
N HIS A 57 3.80 2.18 5.27
CA HIS A 57 3.50 3.61 5.22
C HIS A 57 3.91 4.33 6.50
N ILE A 58 3.72 3.71 7.67
CA ILE A 58 4.23 4.21 8.96
C ILE A 58 5.75 4.29 8.97
N LYS A 59 6.45 3.19 8.65
CA LYS A 59 7.92 3.16 8.72
C LYS A 59 8.56 4.11 7.72
N SER A 60 7.98 4.23 6.54
CA SER A 60 8.48 5.06 5.46
C SER A 60 8.24 6.56 5.66
N PHE A 61 7.51 6.99 6.70
CA PHE A 61 7.40 8.42 7.04
C PHE A 61 8.75 9.07 7.35
N ARG A 62 9.70 8.30 7.90
CA ARG A 62 11.03 8.81 8.29
C ARG A 62 11.82 9.40 7.12
N PHE A 63 11.66 8.86 5.91
CA PHE A 63 12.35 9.34 4.70
C PHE A 63 11.80 10.67 4.18
N TYR A 64 10.62 11.07 4.66
CA TYR A 64 9.99 12.36 4.36
C TYR A 64 10.18 13.40 5.46
N ARG A 65 11.00 13.13 6.49
CA ARG A 65 11.38 14.11 7.52
C ARG A 65 12.43 15.11 7.00
N GLY A 66 12.56 16.26 7.67
CA GLY A 66 13.58 17.29 7.38
C GLY A 66 15.00 16.76 7.58
N LYS A 67 15.98 17.36 6.89
CA LYS A 67 17.37 16.86 6.75
C LYS A 67 18.00 16.45 8.10
N GLU A 68 17.85 17.27 9.14
CA GLU A 68 18.44 17.06 10.47
C GLU A 68 17.96 15.80 11.23
N LYS A 69 16.78 15.26 10.90
CA LYS A 69 16.21 14.08 11.60
C LYS A 69 16.17 12.84 10.71
N ARG A 70 16.90 12.83 9.60
CA ARG A 70 16.94 11.71 8.67
C ARG A 70 17.95 10.68 9.16
N ASN A 71 17.44 9.50 9.50
CA ASN A 71 18.26 8.37 9.88
C ASN A 71 18.37 7.43 8.66
N ILE A 72 19.24 7.81 7.71
CA ILE A 72 19.32 7.22 6.35
C ILE A 72 19.94 5.81 6.37
N HIS A 73 20.76 5.50 7.38
CA HIS A 73 21.33 4.16 7.60
C HIS A 73 20.29 3.07 7.84
N LYS A 74 19.05 3.41 8.26
CA LYS A 74 18.00 2.41 8.49
C LYS A 74 17.28 2.08 7.18
N ASN A 75 17.65 0.95 6.57
CA ASN A 75 16.99 0.42 5.38
C ASN A 75 15.50 0.08 5.63
N VAL A 76 14.63 0.44 4.67
CA VAL A 76 13.31 -0.20 4.58
C VAL A 76 13.53 -1.63 4.15
N ARG A 77 13.13 -2.60 4.99
CA ARG A 77 13.22 -4.02 4.62
C ARG A 77 12.44 -4.27 3.32
N LYS A 78 13.04 -5.04 2.40
CA LYS A 78 12.44 -5.37 1.09
C LYS A 78 11.01 -5.92 1.22
N ILE A 79 10.71 -6.64 2.29
CA ILE A 79 9.39 -7.20 2.57
C ILE A 79 8.27 -6.15 2.69
N PHE A 80 8.56 -4.97 3.25
CA PHE A 80 7.57 -3.88 3.35
C PHE A 80 7.27 -3.28 1.98
N TRP A 81 8.30 -3.20 1.14
CA TRP A 81 8.21 -2.72 -0.22
C TRP A 81 7.38 -3.64 -1.12
N VAL A 82 7.67 -4.94 -1.07
CA VAL A 82 6.89 -5.96 -1.76
C VAL A 82 5.46 -5.97 -1.25
N GLY A 83 5.25 -5.89 0.08
CA GLY A 83 3.93 -5.84 0.68
C GLY A 83 3.06 -4.70 0.15
N THR A 84 3.61 -3.49 0.04
CA THR A 84 2.88 -2.34 -0.54
C THR A 84 2.58 -2.52 -2.02
N ILE A 85 3.51 -3.05 -2.81
CA ILE A 85 3.26 -3.33 -4.24
C ILE A 85 2.15 -4.37 -4.38
N CYS A 86 2.21 -5.46 -3.62
CA CYS A 86 1.18 -6.51 -3.64
C CYS A 86 -0.19 -5.96 -3.22
N PHE A 87 -0.23 -5.13 -2.16
CA PHE A 87 -1.45 -4.48 -1.71
C PHE A 87 -2.03 -3.54 -2.79
N SER A 88 -1.21 -2.70 -3.41
CA SER A 88 -1.66 -1.83 -4.51
C SER A 88 -2.14 -2.63 -5.72
N ALA A 89 -1.43 -3.70 -6.09
CA ALA A 89 -1.85 -4.59 -7.17
C ALA A 89 -3.19 -5.26 -6.86
N PHE A 90 -3.40 -5.68 -5.61
CA PHE A 90 -4.65 -6.26 -5.15
C PHE A 90 -5.82 -5.27 -5.24
N LEU A 91 -5.64 -4.00 -4.83
CA LEU A 91 -6.67 -2.97 -4.98
C LEU A 91 -7.03 -2.71 -6.44
N LEU A 92 -6.03 -2.66 -7.33
CA LEU A 92 -6.25 -2.51 -8.77
C LEU A 92 -6.92 -3.74 -9.39
N TYR A 93 -6.59 -4.96 -8.91
CA TYR A 93 -7.27 -6.18 -9.32
C TYR A 93 -8.76 -6.15 -8.94
N ILE A 94 -9.11 -5.77 -7.71
CA ILE A 94 -10.51 -5.58 -7.28
C ILE A 94 -11.20 -4.55 -8.18
N THR A 95 -10.53 -3.43 -8.45
CA THR A 95 -11.06 -2.38 -9.33
C THR A 95 -11.33 -2.92 -10.73
N GLY A 96 -10.37 -3.65 -11.32
CA GLY A 96 -10.52 -4.23 -12.66
C GLY A 96 -11.63 -5.27 -12.73
N SER A 97 -11.75 -6.13 -11.72
CA SER A 97 -12.82 -7.11 -11.60
C SER A 97 -14.20 -6.44 -11.46
N GLY A 98 -14.29 -5.41 -10.63
CA GLY A 98 -15.51 -4.62 -10.48
C GLY A 98 -15.90 -3.90 -11.78
N LEU A 99 -14.93 -3.33 -12.49
CA LEU A 99 -15.16 -2.64 -13.76
C LEU A 99 -15.64 -3.62 -14.83
N TYR A 100 -15.04 -4.81 -14.90
CA TYR A 100 -15.46 -5.87 -15.82
C TYR A 100 -16.91 -6.30 -15.55
N ASN A 101 -17.28 -6.53 -14.29
CA ASN A 101 -18.65 -6.87 -13.93
C ASN A 101 -19.61 -5.73 -14.28
N MET A 102 -19.24 -4.48 -14.00
CA MET A 102 -20.07 -3.32 -14.33
C MET A 102 -20.32 -3.22 -15.85
N ILE A 103 -19.29 -3.41 -16.68
CA ILE A 103 -19.43 -3.41 -18.15
C ILE A 103 -20.36 -4.54 -18.59
N ARG A 104 -20.20 -5.74 -18.03
CA ARG A 104 -21.01 -6.90 -18.38
C ARG A 104 -22.49 -6.73 -18.06
N PHE A 105 -22.81 -6.03 -16.99
CA PHE A 105 -24.19 -5.88 -16.50
C PHE A 105 -24.79 -4.50 -16.74
N ILE A 106 -24.12 -3.64 -17.52
CA ILE A 106 -24.54 -2.26 -17.74
C ILE A 106 -25.94 -2.16 -18.37
N GLU A 107 -26.29 -3.13 -19.21
CA GLU A 107 -27.60 -3.22 -19.89
C GLU A 107 -28.74 -3.61 -18.93
N TYR A 108 -28.43 -4.22 -17.79
CA TYR A 108 -29.43 -4.70 -16.82
C TYR A 108 -29.77 -3.67 -15.73
N GLY A 109 -29.13 -2.50 -15.76
CA GLY A 109 -29.37 -1.42 -14.82
C GLY A 109 -28.07 -0.84 -14.28
N TYR A 110 -27.90 0.46 -14.48
CA TYR A 110 -26.75 1.21 -13.99
C TYR A 110 -26.96 1.68 -12.55
N ASN A 111 -26.01 1.38 -11.67
CA ASN A 111 -26.01 1.86 -10.28
C ASN A 111 -24.77 2.73 -10.02
N SER A 112 -25.00 4.01 -9.75
CA SER A 112 -23.93 4.99 -9.47
C SER A 112 -23.09 4.66 -8.23
N LYS A 113 -23.62 3.85 -7.31
CA LYS A 113 -22.88 3.37 -6.12
C LYS A 113 -21.70 2.47 -6.50
N ASP A 114 -21.81 1.74 -7.60
CA ASP A 114 -20.75 0.82 -8.04
C ASP A 114 -19.53 1.59 -8.55
N ILE A 115 -19.75 2.77 -9.16
CA ILE A 115 -18.66 3.69 -9.53
C ILE A 115 -17.94 4.22 -8.30
N LEU A 116 -18.68 4.62 -7.26
CA LEU A 116 -18.06 5.09 -6.01
C LEU A 116 -17.23 3.99 -5.36
N PHE A 117 -17.74 2.75 -5.39
CA PHE A 117 -17.00 1.58 -4.93
C PHE A 117 -15.69 1.41 -5.73
N LEU A 118 -15.74 1.49 -7.06
CA LEU A 118 -14.54 1.41 -7.90
C LEU A 118 -13.50 2.47 -7.56
N PHE A 119 -13.91 3.74 -7.41
CA PHE A 119 -12.99 4.81 -7.04
C PHE A 119 -12.36 4.59 -5.66
N MET A 120 -13.10 4.00 -4.73
CA MET A 120 -12.61 3.69 -3.38
C MET A 120 -11.39 2.75 -3.39
N PHE A 121 -11.28 1.84 -4.37
CA PHE A 121 -10.12 0.95 -4.51
C PHE A 121 -9.10 1.47 -5.54
N ALA A 122 -9.56 2.08 -6.63
CA ALA A 122 -8.71 2.57 -7.71
C ALA A 122 -7.73 3.65 -7.21
N ILE A 123 -8.26 4.67 -6.52
CA ILE A 123 -7.47 5.81 -6.04
C ILE A 123 -6.32 5.36 -5.11
N PRO A 124 -6.57 4.62 -4.02
CA PRO A 124 -5.49 4.14 -3.16
C PRO A 124 -4.59 3.13 -3.86
N GLY A 125 -5.11 2.32 -4.81
CA GLY A 125 -4.29 1.43 -5.63
C GLY A 125 -3.22 2.18 -6.43
N PHE A 126 -3.63 3.18 -7.22
CA PHE A 126 -2.71 4.01 -7.99
C PHE A 126 -1.79 4.86 -7.10
N LEU A 127 -2.33 5.49 -6.05
CA LEU A 127 -1.54 6.29 -5.12
C LEU A 127 -0.47 5.47 -4.41
N GLY A 128 -0.75 4.20 -4.08
CA GLY A 128 0.20 3.29 -3.45
C GLY A 128 1.38 2.97 -4.38
N PHE A 129 1.11 2.69 -5.65
CA PHE A 129 2.16 2.50 -6.67
C PHE A 129 3.02 3.76 -6.88
N LEU A 130 2.38 4.93 -6.95
CA LEU A 130 3.08 6.20 -7.10
C LEU A 130 3.95 6.51 -5.87
N GLU A 131 3.42 6.33 -4.66
CA GLU A 131 4.17 6.57 -3.41
C GLU A 131 5.39 5.67 -3.33
N ALA A 132 5.23 4.38 -3.62
CA ALA A 132 6.32 3.43 -3.66
C ALA A 132 7.39 3.92 -4.64
N SER A 133 7.02 4.13 -5.90
CA SER A 133 7.93 4.57 -6.96
C SER A 133 8.71 5.84 -6.60
N ILE A 134 8.03 6.85 -6.03
CA ILE A 134 8.65 8.10 -5.57
C ILE A 134 9.60 7.82 -4.41
N LEU A 135 9.22 6.99 -3.44
CA LEU A 135 10.07 6.65 -2.30
C LEU A 135 11.36 5.95 -2.76
N LYS A 136 11.30 5.06 -3.75
CA LYS A 136 12.51 4.37 -4.28
C LYS A 136 13.48 5.38 -4.88
N LYS A 137 12.97 6.28 -5.72
CA LYS A 137 13.78 7.36 -6.31
C LYS A 137 14.39 8.23 -5.21
N ARG A 138 13.60 8.58 -4.20
CA ARG A 138 14.04 9.42 -3.08
C ARG A 138 15.12 8.73 -2.23
N ILE A 139 14.95 7.47 -1.86
CA ILE A 139 15.95 6.72 -1.07
C ILE A 139 17.27 6.62 -1.85
N ARG A 140 17.21 6.35 -3.17
CA ARG A 140 18.40 6.30 -4.02
C ARG A 140 19.14 7.64 -4.01
N ARG A 141 18.42 8.74 -4.22
CA ARG A 141 18.99 10.09 -4.18
C ARG A 141 19.60 10.43 -2.82
N LEU A 142 18.92 10.10 -1.73
CA LEU A 142 19.43 10.35 -0.38
C LEU A 142 20.71 9.57 -0.07
N ARG A 143 20.82 8.32 -0.55
CA ARG A 143 22.05 7.55 -0.38
C ARG A 143 23.22 8.19 -1.12
N THR A 144 23.00 8.63 -2.36
CA THR A 144 24.03 9.34 -3.12
C THR A 144 24.42 10.68 -2.48
N GLU A 145 23.46 11.44 -1.93
CA GLU A 145 23.76 12.68 -1.19
C GLU A 145 24.61 12.41 0.06
N ASP A 146 24.31 11.35 0.83
CA ASP A 146 25.10 10.97 2.01
C ASP A 146 26.50 10.47 1.63
N ASP A 147 26.63 9.66 0.57
CA ASP A 147 27.93 9.13 0.11
C ASP A 147 28.86 10.29 -0.30
N VAL A 148 28.34 11.28 -1.04
CA VAL A 148 29.10 12.48 -1.46
C VAL A 148 29.50 13.35 -0.26
N ILE A 149 28.62 13.53 0.73
CA ILE A 149 28.98 14.28 1.95
C ILE A 149 30.08 13.54 2.73
N GLY A 150 30.00 12.21 2.81
CA GLY A 150 31.03 11.38 3.44
C GLY A 150 32.39 11.52 2.76
N GLU A 151 32.43 11.56 1.43
CA GLU A 151 33.65 11.79 0.64
C GLU A 151 34.24 13.19 0.89
N ILE A 152 33.40 14.24 0.95
CA ILE A 152 33.86 15.61 1.25
C ILE A 152 34.45 15.70 2.66
N ASP A 153 33.80 15.10 3.65
CA ASP A 153 34.27 15.07 5.04
C ASP A 153 35.58 14.27 5.22
N THR A 154 35.85 13.29 4.36
CA THR A 154 37.12 12.54 4.38
C THR A 154 38.25 13.34 3.74
N ILE A 155 38.01 13.99 2.60
CA ILE A 155 39.00 14.87 1.95
C ILE A 155 39.40 16.04 2.88
N GLY A 156 38.42 16.64 3.57
CA GLY A 156 38.69 17.74 4.50
C GLY A 156 39.51 17.36 5.73
N LYS A 157 39.59 16.07 6.09
CA LYS A 157 40.37 15.56 7.23
C LYS A 157 41.76 15.06 6.85
N GLU A 158 42.03 14.81 5.57
CA GLU A 158 43.36 14.42 5.09
C GLU A 158 44.29 15.62 4.84
N GLN A 159 43.76 16.85 4.94
CA GLN A 159 44.52 18.10 4.75
C GLN A 159 44.92 18.81 6.05
N ASP A 160 44.49 18.29 7.21
CA ASP A 160 44.92 18.72 8.55
C ASP A 160 45.94 17.72 9.15
#